data_AF-A0A929FGK4-F1
#
_entry.id   AF-A0A929FGK4-F1
#
_cell.length_a   1.000
_cell.length_b   1.000
_cell.length_c   1.000
_cell.angle_alpha   90.00
_cell.angle_beta   90.00
_cell.angle_gamma   90.00
#
_symmetry.space_group_name_H-M   'P 1'
#
loop_
_entity.id
_entity.type
_entity.pdbx_description
1 polymer ?
#
loop_
_entity_poly.entity_id
_entity_poly.type
_entity_poly.pdbx_seq_one_letter_code
_entity_poly.pdbx_strand_id
1 'polypeptide(L)'
;MQLTQNGDDLEITFLGDETGTQLVLQDFALDQLDNLLTATGGTVDRGNILFSDESDFADSFDVFDADSTRTRIWNLNSVTFLNDLDNTVHGFGSSDDVINGLGGNDTLAGRSGNDTLRGGDGDDTLDGGYGDDIYTGGAGADVFVLNAGQGVDTITDFEMGSDRISLGSRLHPDAIQLSEANGNTLVQTATNEQLAVIEGITGLSNAIFI
;
A
#
# COMPACT_ATOMS: atom_id res chain seq x y z
N MET A 1 2.42 12.68 23.34
CA MET A 1 3.33 12.56 22.18
C MET A 1 3.07 13.74 21.25
N GLN A 2 4.12 14.43 20.85
CA GLN A 2 4.12 15.52 19.88
C GLN A 2 5.15 15.15 18.82
N LEU A 3 4.72 15.07 17.56
CA LEU A 3 5.58 14.87 16.41
C LEU A 3 5.97 16.25 15.86
N THR A 4 7.26 16.46 15.61
CA THR A 4 7.78 17.72 15.07
C THR A 4 8.74 17.39 13.94
N GLN A 5 8.44 17.85 12.73
CA GLN A 5 9.39 17.78 11.61
C GLN A 5 10.45 18.87 11.82
N ASN A 6 11.72 18.48 11.80
CA ASN A 6 12.84 19.40 11.92
C ASN A 6 13.86 19.15 10.80
N GLY A 7 13.65 19.78 9.65
CA GLY A 7 14.39 19.44 8.43
C GLY A 7 13.94 18.08 7.91
N ASP A 8 14.89 17.18 7.66
CA ASP A 8 14.63 15.81 7.21
C ASP A 8 14.37 14.85 8.38
N ASP A 9 14.53 15.28 9.64
CA ASP A 9 14.36 14.45 10.82
C ASP A 9 12.93 14.53 11.40
N LEU A 10 12.41 13.40 11.88
CA LEU A 10 11.18 13.34 12.68
C LEU A 10 11.50 13.27 14.16
N GLU A 11 11.18 14.34 14.89
CA GLU A 11 11.30 14.40 16.34
C GLU A 11 10.00 13.96 17.02
N ILE A 12 10.11 13.06 17.99
CA ILE A 12 8.99 12.53 18.78
C ILE A 12 9.20 12.92 20.24
N THR A 13 8.38 13.83 20.72
CA THR A 13 8.43 14.36 22.09
C THR A 13 7.32 13.76 22.95
N PHE A 14 7.66 13.12 24.07
CA PHE A 14 6.70 12.45 24.94
C PHE A 14 6.10 13.40 25.98
N LEU A 15 5.09 14.20 25.59
CA LEU A 15 4.39 15.10 26.51
C LEU A 15 3.76 14.33 27.70
N GLY A 16 4.25 14.62 28.92
CA GLY A 16 3.73 14.06 30.18
C GLY A 16 4.77 13.34 31.03
N ASP A 17 6.00 13.14 30.54
CA ASP A 17 7.12 12.82 31.40
C ASP A 17 7.71 14.10 32.01
N GLU A 18 8.22 14.03 33.23
CA GLU A 18 8.87 15.20 33.87
C GLU A 18 10.24 15.51 33.24
N THR A 19 10.68 14.66 32.30
CA THR A 19 12.01 14.65 31.68
C THR A 19 12.06 15.22 30.27
N GLY A 20 10.93 15.37 29.57
CA GLY A 20 10.87 15.86 28.20
C GLY A 20 11.58 14.94 27.20
N THR A 21 11.45 13.62 27.34
CA THR A 21 12.19 12.65 26.50
C THR A 21 11.84 12.85 25.03
N GLN A 22 12.87 12.83 24.19
CA GLN A 22 12.79 13.01 22.75
C GLN A 22 13.44 11.82 22.05
N LEU A 23 12.73 11.21 21.10
CA LEU A 23 13.28 10.28 20.12
C LEU A 23 13.40 11.01 18.79
N VAL A 24 14.57 10.96 18.15
CA VAL A 24 14.79 11.58 16.84
C VAL A 24 15.03 10.47 15.84
N LEU A 25 14.17 10.39 14.82
CA LEU A 25 14.38 9.56 13.65
C LEU A 25 15.08 10.42 12.61
N GLN A 26 16.34 10.09 12.32
CA GLN A 26 17.16 10.85 11.38
C GLN A 26 16.74 10.54 9.94
N ASP A 27 16.73 11.56 9.08
CA ASP A 27 16.37 11.47 7.65
C ASP A 27 14.97 10.86 7.40
N PHE A 28 14.07 10.98 8.40
CA PHE A 28 12.67 10.59 8.31
C PHE A 28 11.76 11.81 8.04
N ALA A 29 11.57 12.15 6.77
CA ALA A 29 10.72 13.25 6.36
C ALA A 29 9.23 12.86 6.32
N LEU A 30 8.37 13.60 7.01
CA LEU A 30 6.90 13.40 6.98
C LEU A 30 6.26 13.80 5.64
N ASP A 31 7.03 14.21 4.63
CA ASP A 31 6.53 14.75 3.36
C ASP A 31 6.09 13.66 2.34
N GLN A 32 6.06 12.40 2.76
CA GLN A 32 5.47 11.26 2.02
C GLN A 32 4.20 10.70 2.72
N LEU A 33 3.43 11.54 3.40
CA LEU A 33 2.29 11.16 4.26
C LEU A 33 0.94 11.80 3.86
N ASP A 34 0.65 11.90 2.55
CA ASP A 34 -0.55 12.59 2.07
C ASP A 34 -1.91 11.93 2.43
N ASN A 35 -1.90 10.73 3.05
CA ASN A 35 -3.13 10.06 3.52
C ASN A 35 -3.44 10.20 5.02
N LEU A 36 -2.64 10.92 5.82
CA LEU A 36 -3.03 11.21 7.22
C LEU A 36 -3.99 12.42 7.34
N LEU A 37 -4.35 13.09 6.24
CA LEU A 37 -5.00 14.41 6.25
C LEU A 37 -6.50 14.44 5.93
N THR A 38 -7.18 13.30 5.73
CA THR A 38 -8.61 13.30 5.33
C THR A 38 -9.60 12.67 6.30
N ALA A 39 -9.22 12.42 7.56
CA ALA A 39 -10.18 12.06 8.60
C ALA A 39 -10.43 13.24 9.56
N THR A 40 -11.56 13.90 9.34
CA THR A 40 -12.07 15.03 10.12
C THR A 40 -12.06 14.79 11.64
N GLY A 41 -11.14 15.44 12.36
CA GLY A 41 -11.33 15.84 13.76
C GLY A 41 -11.24 14.76 14.84
N GLY A 42 -10.69 13.59 14.56
CA GLY A 42 -10.31 12.60 15.58
C GLY A 42 -8.82 12.71 15.91
N THR A 43 -8.47 12.67 17.19
CA THR A 43 -7.08 12.59 17.67
C THR A 43 -6.35 11.38 17.08
N VAL A 44 -5.15 11.59 16.54
CA VAL A 44 -4.20 10.51 16.18
C VAL A 44 -3.87 9.74 17.46
N ASP A 45 -4.26 8.47 17.50
CA ASP A 45 -4.18 7.66 18.71
C ASP A 45 -2.73 7.28 19.03
N ARG A 46 -2.42 7.18 20.32
CA ARG A 46 -1.05 7.13 20.87
C ARG A 46 -0.38 5.75 20.75
N GLY A 47 -0.63 5.01 19.66
CA GLY A 47 -0.27 3.59 19.50
C GLY A 47 1.04 3.24 18.79
N ASN A 48 1.76 4.19 18.18
CA ASN A 48 2.83 3.84 17.22
C ASN A 48 4.27 3.71 17.78
N ILE A 49 4.44 3.48 19.10
CA ILE A 49 5.76 3.18 19.71
C ILE A 49 5.59 2.20 20.87
N LEU A 50 6.24 1.03 20.83
CA LEU A 50 6.21 0.05 21.93
C LEU A 50 7.36 0.25 22.93
N PHE A 51 7.00 0.31 24.21
CA PHE A 51 7.89 0.21 25.37
C PHE A 51 7.79 -1.19 26.00
N SER A 52 8.81 -1.60 26.75
CA SER A 52 9.18 -2.99 27.06
C SER A 52 8.18 -3.87 27.84
N ASP A 53 6.98 -3.42 28.23
CA ASP A 53 6.22 -4.11 29.29
C ASP A 53 4.67 -4.12 29.16
N GLU A 54 4.09 -3.92 27.97
CA GLU A 54 2.62 -3.89 27.81
C GLU A 54 2.06 -5.03 26.92
N SER A 55 0.90 -5.59 27.32
CA SER A 55 0.41 -6.91 26.88
C SER A 55 -0.90 -6.93 26.09
N ASP A 56 -1.45 -5.78 25.66
CA ASP A 56 -2.61 -5.73 24.75
C ASP A 56 -2.57 -4.42 23.95
N PHE A 57 -2.54 -4.47 22.61
CA PHE A 57 -2.63 -3.32 21.70
C PHE A 57 -3.55 -3.62 20.50
N ALA A 58 -4.18 -2.57 19.93
CA ALA A 58 -5.24 -2.66 18.91
C ALA A 58 -5.02 -1.80 17.65
N ASP A 59 -3.82 -1.27 17.42
CA ASP A 59 -3.39 -0.63 16.16
C ASP A 59 -1.86 -0.47 16.25
N SER A 60 -1.07 -0.83 15.23
CA SER A 60 0.40 -0.69 15.29
C SER A 60 1.09 -0.37 13.96
N PHE A 61 2.25 0.28 14.12
CA PHE A 61 3.32 0.48 13.14
C PHE A 61 4.36 -0.63 13.32
N ASP A 62 4.69 -1.38 12.26
CA ASP A 62 5.78 -2.39 12.26
C ASP A 62 6.81 -2.00 11.18
N VAL A 63 8.02 -1.63 11.61
CA VAL A 63 9.20 -1.54 10.73
C VAL A 63 9.93 -2.86 10.88
N PHE A 64 9.96 -3.69 9.84
CA PHE A 64 10.81 -4.86 9.87
C PHE A 64 12.28 -4.40 9.83
N ASP A 65 13.08 -4.85 10.81
CA ASP A 65 14.54 -4.78 10.73
C ASP A 65 15.01 -5.52 9.47
N ALA A 66 16.04 -5.01 8.78
CA ALA A 66 16.54 -5.49 7.50
C ALA A 66 16.90 -7.00 7.50
N ASP A 67 17.18 -7.57 8.67
CA ASP A 67 17.51 -9.00 8.86
C ASP A 67 16.29 -9.88 9.24
N SER A 68 15.06 -9.34 9.23
CA SER A 68 13.87 -10.05 9.66
C SER A 68 13.38 -11.07 8.62
N THR A 69 13.20 -12.33 9.03
CA THR A 69 12.52 -13.37 8.23
C THR A 69 11.04 -13.53 8.62
N ARG A 70 10.46 -12.58 9.38
CA ARG A 70 9.05 -12.65 9.76
C ARG A 70 8.17 -12.25 8.58
N THR A 71 7.19 -13.07 8.26
CA THR A 71 6.25 -12.86 7.15
C THR A 71 4.81 -12.57 7.62
N ARG A 72 4.62 -12.24 8.91
CA ARG A 72 3.29 -12.06 9.53
C ARG A 72 3.31 -10.96 10.58
N ILE A 73 2.45 -9.97 10.37
CA ILE A 73 2.12 -8.85 11.27
C ILE A 73 0.83 -9.19 12.01
N TRP A 74 0.61 -8.70 13.23
CA TRP A 74 -0.50 -9.13 14.10
C TRP A 74 -1.52 -8.03 14.43
N ASN A 75 -1.47 -6.87 13.79
CA ASN A 75 -2.31 -5.70 14.12
C ASN A 75 -3.18 -5.24 12.94
N LEU A 76 -4.35 -4.65 13.26
CA LEU A 76 -5.24 -4.02 12.26
C LEU A 76 -4.65 -2.68 11.78
N ASN A 77 -4.98 -2.29 10.54
CA ASN A 77 -4.55 -1.06 9.84
C ASN A 77 -3.02 -0.89 9.90
N SER A 78 -2.32 -1.87 9.34
CA SER A 78 -0.87 -1.95 9.38
C SER A 78 -0.24 -0.96 8.40
N VAL A 79 0.72 -0.18 8.87
CA VAL A 79 1.73 0.42 7.98
C VAL A 79 2.96 -0.48 8.06
N THR A 80 3.25 -1.14 6.95
CA THR A 80 4.33 -2.12 6.81
C THR A 80 5.44 -1.55 5.94
N PHE A 81 6.68 -1.61 6.44
CA PHE A 81 7.88 -1.38 5.64
C PHE A 81 8.70 -2.66 5.61
N LEU A 82 9.02 -3.12 4.40
CA LEU A 82 9.81 -4.31 4.13
C LEU A 82 11.29 -3.98 4.00
N ASN A 83 12.10 -4.98 3.65
CA ASN A 83 13.54 -4.83 3.40
C ASN A 83 13.83 -4.98 1.90
N ASP A 84 15.07 -4.79 1.48
CA ASP A 84 15.48 -4.89 0.07
C ASP A 84 15.58 -6.35 -0.46
N LEU A 85 14.80 -7.29 0.08
CA LEU A 85 14.77 -8.69 -0.32
C LEU A 85 13.40 -9.08 -0.84
N ASP A 86 13.33 -10.15 -1.65
CA ASP A 86 12.05 -10.75 -2.05
C ASP A 86 11.19 -11.15 -0.83
N ASN A 87 10.06 -10.46 -0.64
CA ASN A 87 9.16 -10.63 0.48
C ASN A 87 7.79 -11.18 0.04
N THR A 88 7.06 -11.77 0.98
CA THR A 88 5.66 -12.15 0.78
C THR A 88 4.86 -11.70 1.98
N VAL A 89 3.95 -10.77 1.76
CA VAL A 89 3.20 -10.06 2.80
C VAL A 89 1.71 -10.17 2.55
N HIS A 90 0.98 -10.31 3.65
CA HIS A 90 -0.46 -10.21 3.62
C HIS A 90 -0.94 -9.23 4.70
N GLY A 91 -1.80 -8.30 4.31
CA GLY A 91 -2.56 -7.41 5.19
C GLY A 91 -3.54 -8.17 6.09
N PHE A 92 -4.33 -7.46 6.87
CA PHE A 92 -4.93 -7.99 8.09
C PHE A 92 -6.45 -7.97 8.12
N GLY A 93 -7.06 -9.02 7.58
CA GLY A 93 -8.48 -9.28 7.79
C GLY A 93 -9.35 -8.37 6.93
N SER A 94 -9.83 -7.26 7.50
CA SER A 94 -10.71 -6.28 6.82
C SER A 94 -10.29 -4.83 7.11
N SER A 95 -9.01 -4.62 7.40
CA SER A 95 -8.42 -3.31 7.69
C SER A 95 -7.94 -2.60 6.44
N ASP A 96 -7.83 -1.28 6.52
CA ASP A 96 -7.22 -0.47 5.46
C ASP A 96 -5.69 -0.43 5.74
N ASP A 97 -4.92 -1.24 5.01
CA ASP A 97 -3.49 -1.45 5.21
C ASP A 97 -2.64 -0.61 4.24
N VAL A 98 -1.44 -0.22 4.68
CA VAL A 98 -0.39 0.38 3.84
C VAL A 98 0.82 -0.55 3.83
N ILE A 99 1.17 -1.09 2.67
CA ILE A 99 2.29 -2.04 2.53
C ILE A 99 3.32 -1.45 1.57
N ASN A 100 4.57 -1.28 2.02
CA ASN A 100 5.69 -0.81 1.21
C ASN A 100 6.77 -1.88 1.11
N GLY A 101 6.98 -2.42 -0.09
CA GLY A 101 7.95 -3.47 -0.41
C GLY A 101 9.41 -3.04 -0.40
N LEU A 102 9.67 -1.75 -0.71
CA LEU A 102 11.01 -1.17 -0.83
C LEU A 102 11.82 -1.76 -1.97
N GLY A 103 12.47 -2.92 -1.79
CA GLY A 103 13.33 -3.50 -2.82
C GLY A 103 13.26 -5.01 -2.84
N GLY A 104 13.58 -5.62 -3.97
CA GLY A 104 13.39 -7.06 -4.19
C GLY A 104 12.09 -7.33 -4.95
N ASN A 105 11.86 -8.60 -5.31
CA ASN A 105 10.64 -9.00 -6.02
C ASN A 105 9.59 -9.46 -5.02
N ASP A 106 8.64 -8.59 -4.72
CA ASP A 106 7.69 -8.77 -3.65
C ASP A 106 6.35 -9.32 -4.10
N THR A 107 5.67 -10.00 -3.18
CA THR A 107 4.26 -10.35 -3.31
C THR A 107 3.48 -9.72 -2.18
N LEU A 108 2.73 -8.67 -2.49
CA LEU A 108 1.97 -7.87 -1.55
C LEU A 108 0.48 -8.15 -1.71
N ALA A 109 -0.20 -8.58 -0.65
CA ALA A 109 -1.63 -8.79 -0.69
C ALA A 109 -2.37 -8.06 0.45
N GLY A 110 -3.24 -7.10 0.14
CA GLY A 110 -3.97 -6.30 1.14
C GLY A 110 -5.06 -7.09 1.88
N ARG A 111 -5.79 -7.92 1.12
CA ARG A 111 -6.93 -8.79 1.51
C ARG A 111 -8.27 -8.10 1.45
N SER A 112 -8.68 -7.39 2.49
CA SER A 112 -9.98 -6.73 2.52
C SER A 112 -9.83 -5.44 3.31
N GLY A 113 -10.61 -4.42 2.96
CA GLY A 113 -10.31 -3.04 3.34
C GLY A 113 -9.80 -2.28 2.12
N ASN A 114 -9.66 -0.96 2.24
CA ASN A 114 -9.12 -0.13 1.18
C ASN A 114 -7.61 0.04 1.41
N ASP A 115 -6.83 -0.74 0.70
CA ASP A 115 -5.41 -0.90 0.93
C ASP A 115 -4.57 0.03 0.03
N THR A 116 -3.38 0.39 0.47
CA THR A 116 -2.35 1.06 -0.34
C THR A 116 -1.13 0.16 -0.42
N LEU A 117 -0.87 -0.41 -1.59
CA LEU A 117 0.26 -1.29 -1.84
C LEU A 117 1.30 -0.59 -2.71
N ARG A 118 2.55 -0.60 -2.27
CA ARG A 118 3.70 -0.06 -3.00
C ARG A 118 4.75 -1.13 -3.15
N GLY A 119 5.07 -1.53 -4.38
CA GLY A 119 6.10 -2.52 -4.69
C GLY A 119 7.48 -1.98 -4.34
N GLY A 120 7.98 -1.04 -5.15
CA GLY A 120 9.29 -0.43 -4.94
C GLY A 120 10.23 -0.81 -6.07
N ASP A 121 11.47 -1.18 -5.75
CA ASP A 121 12.46 -1.64 -6.73
C ASP A 121 12.37 -3.17 -6.90
N GLY A 122 12.01 -3.68 -8.08
CA GLY A 122 11.94 -5.11 -8.37
C GLY A 122 10.71 -5.48 -9.18
N ASP A 123 10.59 -6.75 -9.56
CA ASP A 123 9.40 -7.24 -10.27
C ASP A 123 8.34 -7.67 -9.24
N ASP A 124 7.40 -6.78 -8.93
CA ASP A 124 6.46 -6.96 -7.82
C ASP A 124 5.10 -7.52 -8.27
N THR A 125 4.39 -8.17 -7.35
CA THR A 125 3.00 -8.60 -7.53
C THR A 125 2.11 -8.03 -6.44
N LEU A 126 1.12 -7.22 -6.84
CA LEU A 126 0.24 -6.46 -5.95
C LEU A 126 -1.22 -6.94 -6.09
N ASP A 127 -1.83 -7.37 -4.99
CA ASP A 127 -3.22 -7.84 -4.90
C ASP A 127 -3.94 -7.22 -3.69
N GLY A 128 -4.64 -6.11 -3.87
CA GLY A 128 -5.38 -5.43 -2.80
C GLY A 128 -6.52 -6.29 -2.26
N GLY A 129 -7.20 -7.03 -3.12
CA GLY A 129 -8.28 -7.92 -2.72
C GLY A 129 -9.62 -7.18 -2.70
N TYR A 130 -10.34 -7.23 -1.58
CA TYR A 130 -11.68 -6.62 -1.43
C TYR A 130 -11.62 -5.21 -0.85
N GLY A 131 -11.92 -4.22 -1.68
CA GLY A 131 -11.99 -2.82 -1.31
C GLY A 131 -11.69 -1.98 -2.54
N ASP A 132 -11.69 -0.67 -2.37
CA ASP A 132 -11.17 0.23 -3.40
C ASP A 132 -9.70 0.50 -3.08
N ASP A 133 -8.80 -0.24 -3.73
CA ASP A 133 -7.38 -0.27 -3.40
C ASP A 133 -6.52 0.68 -4.25
N ILE A 134 -5.34 1.05 -3.76
CA ILE A 134 -4.35 1.85 -4.48
C ILE A 134 -3.07 1.03 -4.67
N TYR A 135 -2.64 0.89 -5.92
CA TYR A 135 -1.39 0.22 -6.29
C TYR A 135 -0.38 1.21 -6.87
N THR A 136 0.87 1.10 -6.42
CA THR A 136 2.04 1.75 -7.00
C THR A 136 3.10 0.65 -7.21
N GLY A 137 3.40 0.32 -8.47
CA GLY A 137 4.36 -0.73 -8.80
C GLY A 137 5.78 -0.33 -8.42
N GLY A 138 6.22 0.83 -8.87
CA GLY A 138 7.58 1.31 -8.72
C GLY A 138 8.44 0.98 -9.95
N ALA A 139 9.66 0.51 -9.73
CA ALA A 139 10.63 0.22 -10.78
C ALA A 139 10.74 -1.28 -11.00
N GLY A 140 10.36 -1.76 -12.18
CA GLY A 140 10.49 -3.17 -12.53
C GLY A 140 9.43 -3.59 -13.53
N ALA A 141 9.18 -4.88 -13.64
CA ALA A 141 8.05 -5.42 -14.40
C ALA A 141 6.97 -5.92 -13.44
N ASP A 142 6.03 -5.04 -13.11
CA ASP A 142 5.08 -5.29 -12.05
C ASP A 142 3.80 -5.98 -12.54
N VAL A 143 3.14 -6.69 -11.63
CA VAL A 143 1.88 -7.39 -11.86
C VAL A 143 0.82 -6.89 -10.89
N PHE A 144 -0.21 -6.22 -11.43
CA PHE A 144 -1.38 -5.80 -10.68
C PHE A 144 -2.50 -6.83 -10.84
N VAL A 145 -2.99 -7.37 -9.72
CA VAL A 145 -4.04 -8.40 -9.73
C VAL A 145 -5.40 -7.73 -9.63
N LEU A 146 -6.27 -7.97 -10.62
CA LEU A 146 -7.64 -7.47 -10.62
C LEU A 146 -8.66 -8.61 -10.62
N ASN A 147 -9.68 -8.48 -9.78
CA ASN A 147 -10.71 -9.48 -9.60
C ASN A 147 -12.12 -8.89 -9.71
N ALA A 148 -13.06 -9.68 -10.25
CA ALA A 148 -14.46 -9.27 -10.34
C ALA A 148 -15.15 -9.29 -8.98
N GLY A 149 -15.93 -8.25 -8.69
CA GLY A 149 -16.76 -8.11 -7.50
C GLY A 149 -15.98 -7.79 -6.23
N GLN A 150 -14.77 -7.24 -6.35
CA GLN A 150 -13.94 -6.92 -5.20
C GLN A 150 -13.80 -5.42 -4.91
N GLY A 151 -14.12 -4.55 -5.86
CA GLY A 151 -14.09 -3.09 -5.67
C GLY A 151 -13.57 -2.41 -6.93
N VAL A 152 -13.22 -1.13 -6.83
CA VAL A 152 -12.64 -0.35 -7.92
C VAL A 152 -11.25 0.15 -7.52
N ASP A 153 -10.23 -0.49 -8.08
CA ASP A 153 -8.84 -0.20 -7.73
C ASP A 153 -8.28 0.99 -8.53
N THR A 154 -7.16 1.53 -8.07
CA THR A 154 -6.42 2.61 -8.74
C THR A 154 -4.95 2.22 -8.89
N ILE A 155 -4.44 2.18 -10.12
CA ILE A 155 -3.02 1.98 -10.43
C ILE A 155 -2.43 3.34 -10.81
N THR A 156 -1.42 3.80 -10.06
CA THR A 156 -0.94 5.20 -10.14
C THR A 156 0.24 5.41 -11.08
N ASP A 157 1.01 4.36 -11.40
CA ASP A 157 2.30 4.49 -12.08
C ASP A 157 2.56 3.45 -13.20
N PHE A 158 1.51 2.80 -13.70
CA PHE A 158 1.61 1.73 -14.71
C PHE A 158 2.54 2.06 -15.90
N GLU A 159 3.61 1.28 -16.06
CA GLU A 159 4.59 1.42 -17.14
C GLU A 159 4.26 0.54 -18.35
N MET A 160 3.92 1.18 -19.47
CA MET A 160 3.61 0.48 -20.72
C MET A 160 4.79 -0.35 -21.25
N GLY A 161 4.58 -1.66 -21.36
CA GLY A 161 5.54 -2.60 -21.93
C GLY A 161 6.30 -3.41 -20.88
N SER A 162 6.47 -2.86 -19.68
CA SER A 162 7.00 -3.57 -18.51
C SER A 162 5.87 -4.26 -17.77
N ASP A 163 4.89 -3.49 -17.30
CA ASP A 163 3.88 -3.97 -16.36
C ASP A 163 2.78 -4.78 -17.03
N ARG A 164 2.12 -5.60 -16.21
CA ARG A 164 1.01 -6.47 -16.62
C ARG A 164 -0.12 -6.41 -15.60
N ILE A 165 -1.31 -6.76 -16.08
CA ILE A 165 -2.49 -6.96 -15.24
C ILE A 165 -2.84 -8.44 -15.25
N SER A 166 -2.81 -9.06 -14.07
CA SER A 166 -3.25 -10.44 -13.90
C SER A 166 -4.74 -10.44 -13.57
N LEU A 167 -5.53 -11.16 -14.37
CA LEU A 167 -6.97 -11.26 -14.16
C LEU A 167 -7.31 -12.48 -13.29
N GLY A 168 -8.11 -12.26 -12.26
CA GLY A 168 -8.65 -13.34 -11.44
C GLY A 168 -9.36 -14.41 -12.26
N SER A 169 -9.37 -15.67 -11.78
CA SER A 169 -9.91 -16.85 -12.49
C SER A 169 -11.36 -16.75 -13.02
N ARG A 170 -12.13 -15.77 -12.56
CA ARG A 170 -13.52 -15.49 -12.99
C ARG A 170 -13.61 -14.53 -14.18
N LEU A 171 -12.49 -13.96 -14.59
CA LEU A 171 -12.34 -13.03 -15.69
C LEU A 171 -11.55 -13.69 -16.82
N HIS A 172 -11.93 -13.38 -18.05
CA HIS A 172 -11.20 -13.75 -19.25
C HIS A 172 -10.81 -12.45 -19.98
N PRO A 173 -9.61 -12.33 -20.56
CA PRO A 173 -9.19 -11.10 -21.24
C PRO A 173 -10.20 -10.59 -22.28
N ASP A 174 -10.87 -11.48 -23.01
CA ASP A 174 -11.91 -11.12 -23.99
C ASP A 174 -13.17 -10.49 -23.37
N ALA A 175 -13.37 -10.64 -22.06
CA ALA A 175 -14.46 -10.05 -21.31
C ALA A 175 -14.09 -8.70 -20.68
N ILE A 176 -12.87 -8.20 -20.90
CA ILE A 176 -12.40 -6.90 -20.43
C ILE A 176 -12.49 -5.87 -21.56
N GLN A 177 -12.99 -4.69 -21.21
CA GLN A 177 -13.10 -3.51 -22.04
C GLN A 177 -12.26 -2.40 -21.43
N LEU A 178 -11.42 -1.78 -22.25
CA LEU A 178 -10.67 -0.59 -21.91
C LEU A 178 -11.39 0.63 -22.49
N SER A 179 -11.60 1.66 -21.67
CA SER A 179 -12.12 2.95 -22.12
C SER A 179 -11.29 4.09 -21.52
N GLU A 180 -11.38 5.29 -22.10
CA GLU A 180 -10.60 6.44 -21.65
C GLU A 180 -11.50 7.51 -21.03
N ALA A 181 -11.08 8.04 -19.89
CA ALA A 181 -11.77 9.14 -19.22
C ALA A 181 -10.76 10.05 -18.52
N ASN A 182 -10.84 11.36 -18.76
CA ASN A 182 -10.03 12.39 -18.09
C ASN A 182 -8.50 12.18 -18.15
N GLY A 183 -7.99 11.49 -19.19
CA GLY A 183 -6.56 11.17 -19.30
C GLY A 183 -6.14 9.86 -18.63
N ASN A 184 -7.10 9.11 -18.08
CA ASN A 184 -6.91 7.80 -17.48
C ASN A 184 -7.52 6.70 -18.36
N THR A 185 -7.08 5.46 -18.13
CA THR A 185 -7.71 4.26 -18.70
C THR A 185 -8.58 3.61 -17.64
N LEU A 186 -9.84 3.34 -17.98
CA LEU A 186 -10.77 2.57 -17.16
C LEU A 186 -10.75 1.11 -17.62
N VAL A 187 -10.52 0.19 -16.68
CA VAL A 187 -10.60 -1.25 -16.89
C VAL A 187 -11.98 -1.72 -16.44
N GLN A 188 -12.77 -2.25 -17.37
CA GLN A 188 -14.16 -2.63 -17.11
C GLN A 188 -14.47 -4.02 -17.64
N THR A 189 -15.43 -4.72 -17.04
CA THR A 189 -15.97 -5.96 -17.58
C THR A 189 -17.00 -5.68 -18.68
N ALA A 190 -17.32 -6.70 -19.47
CA ALA A 190 -18.38 -6.63 -20.48
C ALA A 190 -19.78 -6.32 -19.90
N THR A 191 -19.96 -6.46 -18.59
CA THR A 191 -21.17 -6.08 -17.86
C THR A 191 -21.14 -4.66 -17.29
N ASN A 192 -20.15 -3.85 -17.67
CA ASN A 192 -19.90 -2.48 -17.20
C ASN A 192 -19.59 -2.37 -15.70
N GLU A 193 -19.08 -3.44 -15.10
CA GLU A 193 -18.44 -3.33 -13.78
C GLU A 193 -17.05 -2.74 -13.99
N GLN A 194 -16.72 -1.69 -13.25
CA GLN A 194 -15.36 -1.14 -13.24
C GLN A 194 -14.51 -1.94 -12.27
N LEU A 195 -13.33 -2.36 -12.73
CA LEU A 195 -12.36 -3.10 -11.93
C LEU A 195 -11.25 -2.17 -11.45
N ALA A 196 -10.78 -1.27 -12.34
CA ALA A 196 -9.71 -0.35 -12.00
C ALA A 196 -9.72 0.93 -12.83
N VAL A 197 -9.04 1.93 -12.30
CA VAL A 197 -8.56 3.13 -13.01
C VAL A 197 -7.04 3.05 -13.09
N ILE A 198 -6.49 3.21 -14.29
CA ILE A 198 -5.05 3.38 -14.50
C ILE A 198 -4.83 4.86 -14.78
N GLU A 199 -4.16 5.54 -13.85
CA GLU A 199 -4.00 6.99 -13.88
C GLU A 199 -2.95 7.42 -14.91
N GLY A 200 -3.21 8.54 -15.59
CA GLY A 200 -2.24 9.17 -16.49
C GLY A 200 -1.92 8.40 -17.78
N ILE A 201 -2.52 7.23 -17.98
CA ILE A 201 -2.26 6.36 -19.13
C ILE A 201 -3.46 6.31 -20.07
N THR A 202 -3.20 6.43 -21.37
CA THR A 202 -4.18 6.28 -22.46
C THR A 202 -3.58 5.40 -23.56
N GLY A 203 -4.42 4.86 -24.46
CA GLY A 203 -3.98 4.04 -25.59
C GLY A 203 -3.55 2.62 -25.24
N LEU A 204 -3.90 2.12 -24.04
CA LEU A 204 -3.66 0.72 -23.67
C LEU A 204 -4.44 -0.26 -24.55
N SER A 205 -3.87 -1.45 -24.71
CA SER A 205 -4.51 -2.55 -25.43
C SER A 205 -4.63 -3.76 -24.53
N ASN A 206 -5.46 -4.73 -24.91
CA ASN A 206 -5.66 -5.96 -24.15
C ASN A 206 -4.39 -6.85 -24.06
N ALA A 207 -3.28 -6.48 -24.71
CA ALA A 207 -2.00 -7.18 -24.59
C ALA A 207 -1.36 -7.05 -23.19
N ILE A 208 -1.85 -6.15 -22.34
CA ILE A 208 -1.38 -6.01 -20.95
C ILE A 208 -1.92 -7.08 -20.01
N PHE A 209 -2.98 -7.80 -20.41
CA PHE A 209 -3.60 -8.82 -19.58
C PHE A 209 -2.89 -10.16 -19.74
N ILE A 210 -2.65 -10.84 -18.62
CA ILE A 210 -2.06 -12.19 -18.54
C ILE A 210 -3.01 -13.20 -17.89
#